data_AF-A0A9Q0YUD7-F1
#
_entry.id   AF-A0A9Q0YUD7-F1
#
_cell.length_a   1.000
_cell.length_b   1.000
_cell.length_c   1.000
_cell.angle_alpha   90.00
_cell.angle_beta   90.00
_cell.angle_gamma   90.00
#
_symmetry.space_group_name_H-M   'P 1'
#
loop_
_entity.id
_entity.type
_entity.pdbx_description
1 polymer ?
#
loop_
_entity_poly.entity_id
_entity_poly.type
_entity_poly.pdbx_seq_one_letter_code
_entity_poly.pdbx_strand_id
1 'polypeptide(L)'
;MLCERLIEENSVVREPRRKGRPSLGENPLRLTARHFPSTIPPTEKKDKPTRRCHVCASRDKREETIYECRECEKPLCAAPCFGIYHTKRDFHTDLE
;
A
#
# COMPACT_ATOMS: atom_id res chain seq x y z
N MET A 1 -27.64 12.56 37.35
CA MET A 1 -28.48 13.61 36.73
C MET A 1 -28.25 13.59 35.22
N LEU A 2 -29.32 13.25 34.47
CA LEU A 2 -29.54 13.23 33.01
C LEU A 2 -28.49 12.68 32.01
N CYS A 3 -27.17 12.82 32.21
CA CYS A 3 -26.20 12.50 31.15
C CYS A 3 -25.88 11.01 31.01
N GLU A 4 -25.82 10.27 32.12
CA GLU A 4 -25.48 8.83 32.10
C GLU A 4 -26.54 7.99 31.37
N ARG A 5 -27.83 8.39 31.48
CA ARG A 5 -28.95 7.66 30.85
C ARG A 5 -29.00 7.78 29.32
N LEU A 6 -28.41 8.84 28.74
CA LEU A 6 -28.45 9.07 27.29
C LEU A 6 -27.51 8.14 26.50
N ILE A 7 -26.51 7.55 27.15
CA ILE A 7 -25.53 6.66 26.51
C ILE A 7 -26.09 5.24 26.35
N GLU A 8 -26.90 4.79 27.31
CA GLU A 8 -27.51 3.46 27.30
C GLU A 8 -28.61 3.34 26.23
N GLU A 9 -29.40 4.40 26.00
CA GLU A 9 -30.57 4.34 25.10
C GLU A 9 -30.24 4.36 23.59
N ASN A 10 -29.00 4.66 23.17
CA ASN A 10 -28.63 4.81 21.74
C ASN A 10 -27.40 4.01 21.29
N SER A 11 -26.79 3.20 22.15
CA SER A 11 -25.59 2.45 21.79
C SER A 11 -25.93 1.17 21.01
N VAL A 12 -26.11 1.32 19.70
CA VAL A 12 -26.10 0.17 18.77
C VAL A 12 -24.67 -0.40 18.76
N VAL A 13 -24.42 -1.44 19.56
CA VAL A 13 -23.15 -2.17 19.53
C VAL A 13 -23.05 -2.87 18.18
N ARG A 14 -22.35 -2.23 17.23
CA ARG A 14 -22.01 -2.84 15.95
C ARG A 14 -20.78 -3.71 16.16
N GLU A 15 -20.97 -5.02 16.03
CA GLU A 15 -19.88 -6.00 15.95
C GLU A 15 -18.77 -5.49 15.02
N PRO A 16 -17.50 -5.40 15.49
CA PRO A 16 -16.40 -5.02 14.62
C PRO A 16 -16.26 -6.07 13.52
N ARG A 17 -16.48 -5.66 12.26
CA ARG A 17 -16.22 -6.53 11.10
C ARG A 17 -14.80 -7.06 11.22
N ARG A 18 -14.63 -8.38 11.05
CA ARG A 18 -13.31 -9.05 11.09
C ARG A 18 -12.33 -8.29 10.20
N LYS A 19 -11.47 -7.48 10.81
CA LYS A 19 -10.44 -6.72 10.11
C LYS A 19 -9.32 -7.72 9.84
N GLY A 20 -8.93 -7.87 8.58
CA GLY A 20 -7.78 -8.70 8.22
C GLY A 20 -6.51 -8.25 8.96
N ARG A 21 -5.42 -9.02 8.85
CA ARG A 21 -4.13 -8.70 9.47
C ARG A 21 -3.82 -7.21 9.26
N PRO A 22 -3.64 -6.42 10.34
CA PRO A 22 -3.25 -5.02 10.20
C PRO A 22 -2.00 -4.95 9.34
N SER A 23 -1.97 -4.07 8.35
CA SER A 23 -0.70 -3.75 7.69
C SER A 23 0.24 -3.26 8.79
N LEU A 24 1.39 -3.89 8.93
CA LEU A 24 2.52 -3.24 9.60
C LEU A 24 2.64 -1.87 8.90
N GLY A 25 2.57 -0.78 9.65
CA GLY A 25 2.54 0.57 9.09
C GLY A 25 3.66 0.78 8.05
N GLU A 26 3.49 1.77 7.17
CA GLU A 26 4.50 2.02 6.14
C GLU A 26 5.89 2.15 6.77
N ASN A 27 6.86 1.40 6.23
CA ASN A 27 8.23 1.42 6.71
C ASN A 27 8.73 2.88 6.67
N PRO A 28 9.15 3.50 7.79
CA PRO A 28 9.61 4.89 7.79
C PRO A 28 10.82 5.11 6.88
N LEU A 29 11.59 4.05 6.59
CA LEU A 29 12.72 4.08 5.66
C LEU A 29 12.30 4.21 4.19
N ARG A 30 11.01 4.02 3.87
CA ARG A 30 10.47 4.20 2.51
C ARG A 30 10.84 5.57 1.93
N LEU A 31 10.78 6.62 2.74
CA LEU A 31 10.94 8.02 2.31
C LEU A 31 12.36 8.57 2.49
N THR A 32 13.17 7.94 3.34
CA THR A 32 14.47 8.49 3.77
C THR A 32 15.66 7.70 3.25
N ALA A 33 15.51 6.39 3.02
CA ALA A 33 16.59 5.55 2.52
C ALA A 33 16.71 5.60 0.98
N ARG A 34 17.90 5.26 0.47
CA ARG A 34 18.17 5.16 -0.96
C ARG A 34 17.80 3.77 -1.48
N HIS A 35 16.57 3.64 -1.94
CA HIS A 35 16.05 2.42 -2.57
C HIS A 35 16.41 2.37 -4.06
N PHE A 36 16.59 1.16 -4.59
CA PHE A 36 16.81 0.94 -6.02
C PHE A 36 15.82 -0.08 -6.59
N PRO A 37 15.35 0.08 -7.84
CA PRO A 37 14.53 -0.93 -8.50
C PRO A 37 15.32 -2.23 -8.69
N SER A 38 14.68 -3.35 -8.37
CA SER A 38 15.19 -4.69 -8.64
C SER A 38 14.17 -5.46 -9.48
N THR A 39 14.58 -6.50 -10.20
CA THR A 39 13.63 -7.38 -10.88
C THR A 39 13.06 -8.41 -9.91
N ILE A 40 11.78 -8.71 -10.08
CA ILE A 40 11.10 -9.78 -9.35
C ILE A 40 11.78 -11.11 -9.72
N PRO A 41 12.19 -11.93 -8.73
CA PRO A 41 12.89 -13.18 -8.98
C PRO A 41 12.00 -14.16 -9.78
N PRO A 42 12.58 -14.92 -10.73
CA PRO A 42 11.85 -15.92 -11.48
C PRO A 42 11.28 -17.01 -10.57
N THR A 43 10.22 -17.65 -11.05
CA THR A 43 9.61 -18.83 -10.42
C THR A 43 9.67 -20.01 -11.38
N GLU A 44 9.57 -21.24 -10.89
CA GLU A 44 9.57 -22.45 -11.74
C GLU A 44 8.57 -22.40 -12.90
N LYS A 45 7.48 -21.63 -12.75
CA LYS A 45 6.41 -21.51 -13.74
C LYS A 45 6.58 -20.33 -14.70
N LYS A 46 7.40 -19.33 -14.36
CA LYS A 46 7.52 -18.09 -15.15
C LYS A 46 8.88 -17.44 -14.92
N ASP A 47 9.63 -17.28 -16.02
CA ASP A 47 10.97 -16.65 -16.04
C ASP A 47 10.94 -15.14 -15.76
N LYS A 48 9.85 -14.47 -16.16
CA LYS A 48 9.66 -13.02 -15.97
C LYS A 48 8.33 -12.74 -15.29
N PRO A 49 8.22 -13.00 -13.97
CA PRO A 49 7.00 -12.73 -13.25
C PRO A 49 6.71 -11.23 -13.21
N THR A 50 5.42 -10.92 -13.28
CA THR A 50 4.90 -9.55 -13.23
C THR A 50 3.95 -9.45 -12.06
N ARG A 51 3.93 -8.29 -11.40
CA ARG A 51 3.00 -7.98 -10.30
C ARG A 51 2.36 -6.62 -10.56
N ARG A 52 1.15 -6.41 -10.04
CA ARG A 52 0.45 -5.11 -10.17
C ARG A 52 1.21 -4.02 -9.41
N CYS A 53 1.51 -2.91 -10.07
CA CYS A 53 2.19 -1.79 -9.42
C CYS A 53 1.34 -1.21 -8.29
N HIS A 54 1.96 -1.00 -7.13
CA HIS A 54 1.29 -0.49 -5.93
C HIS A 54 0.76 0.95 -6.11
N VAL A 55 1.57 1.85 -6.69
CA VAL A 55 1.18 3.24 -6.94
C VAL A 55 0.08 3.32 -8.00
N CYS A 56 0.21 2.59 -9.12
CA CYS A 56 -0.83 2.59 -10.16
C CYS A 56 -2.15 2.02 -9.63
N ALA A 57 -2.09 0.95 -8.83
CA ALA A 57 -3.29 0.38 -8.20
C ALA A 57 -4.00 1.39 -7.29
N SER A 58 -3.25 2.27 -6.63
CA SER A 58 -3.81 3.31 -5.78
C SER A 58 -4.51 4.45 -6.53
N ARG A 59 -4.29 4.54 -7.85
CA ARG A 59 -4.88 5.52 -8.78
C ARG A 59 -5.85 4.87 -9.76
N ASP A 60 -6.40 3.72 -9.38
CA ASP A 60 -7.30 2.90 -10.20
C ASP A 60 -6.75 2.45 -11.57
N LYS A 61 -5.44 2.58 -11.79
CA LYS A 61 -4.75 2.06 -12.98
C LYS A 61 -4.39 0.59 -12.76
N ARG A 62 -4.49 -0.19 -13.83
CA ARG A 62 -4.09 -1.61 -13.84
C ARG A 62 -2.83 -1.78 -14.69
N GLU A 63 -1.70 -1.42 -14.10
CA GLU A 63 -0.39 -1.62 -14.69
C GLU A 63 0.36 -2.72 -13.96
N GLU A 64 1.00 -3.60 -14.73
CA GLU A 64 1.91 -4.61 -14.22
C GLU A 64 3.37 -4.17 -14.37
N THR A 65 4.23 -4.63 -13.48
CA THR A 65 5.66 -4.35 -13.48
C THR A 65 6.45 -5.62 -13.21
N ILE A 66 7.62 -5.72 -13.83
CA ILE A 66 8.65 -6.72 -13.51
C ILE A 66 9.59 -6.25 -12.40
N TYR A 67 9.44 -5.01 -11.95
CA TYR A 67 10.30 -4.37 -10.97
C TYR A 67 9.63 -4.28 -9.58
N GLU A 68 10.46 -4.41 -8.56
CA GLU A 68 10.08 -4.23 -7.16
C GLU A 68 11.21 -3.54 -6.38
N CYS A 69 10.82 -2.84 -5.32
CA CYS A 69 11.74 -2.46 -4.25
C CYS A 69 11.84 -3.64 -3.28
N ARG A 70 13.02 -4.27 -3.15
CA ARG A 70 13.20 -5.42 -2.23
C ARG A 70 13.07 -5.04 -0.77
N GLU A 71 13.59 -3.88 -0.40
CA GLU A 71 13.57 -3.38 0.97
C GLU A 71 12.16 -3.03 1.46
N CYS A 72 11.27 -2.62 0.55
CA CYS A 72 9.86 -2.31 0.86
C CYS A 72 8.89 -3.44 0.46
N GLU A 73 9.40 -4.48 -0.21
CA GLU A 73 8.61 -5.59 -0.80
C GLU A 73 7.42 -5.11 -1.65
N LYS A 74 7.58 -3.96 -2.33
CA LYS A 74 6.53 -3.37 -3.17
C LYS A 74 6.86 -3.47 -4.66
N PRO A 75 5.93 -4.02 -5.48
CA PRO A 75 6.03 -3.93 -6.93
C PRO A 75 5.75 -2.50 -7.39
N LEU A 76 6.69 -1.91 -8.13
CA LEU A 76 6.63 -0.51 -8.59
C LEU A 76 7.07 -0.44 -10.06
N CYS A 77 6.41 0.39 -10.88
CA CYS A 77 6.95 0.71 -12.21
C CYS A 77 8.30 1.41 -12.03
N ALA A 78 9.28 1.11 -12.90
CA ALA A 78 10.64 1.67 -12.81
C ALA A 78 10.62 3.21 -12.73
N ALA A 79 9.77 3.85 -13.53
CA ALA A 79 9.43 5.25 -13.43
C ALA A 79 7.99 5.47 -13.92
N PRO A 80 7.27 6.50 -13.44
CA PRO A 80 7.63 7.43 -12.36
C PRO A 80 7.32 6.87 -10.95
N CYS A 81 6.62 5.73 -10.87
CA CYS A 81 6.07 5.20 -9.62
C CYS A 81 7.11 4.92 -8.54
N PHE A 82 8.31 4.46 -8.92
CA PHE A 82 9.38 4.21 -7.96
C PHE A 82 9.75 5.49 -7.21
N GLY A 83 10.00 6.59 -7.94
CA GLY A 83 10.29 7.89 -7.37
C GLY A 83 9.14 8.39 -6.49
N ILE A 84 7.90 8.35 -6.99
CA ILE A 84 6.71 8.78 -6.25
C ILE A 84 6.59 8.01 -4.92
N TYR A 85 6.73 6.68 -4.94
CA TYR A 85 6.62 5.85 -3.75
C TYR A 85 7.76 6.08 -2.74
N HIS A 86 8.92 6.55 -3.17
CA HIS A 86 10.06 6.79 -2.27
C HIS A 86 10.25 8.26 -1.91
N THR A 87 9.39 9.17 -2.39
CA THR A 87 9.53 10.62 -2.13
C THR A 87 8.25 11.27 -1.60
N LYS A 88 7.05 10.81 -1.99
CA LYS A 88 5.79 11.40 -1.54
C LYS A 88 5.22 10.61 -0.37
N ARG A 89 4.83 11.31 0.71
CA ARG A 89 4.08 10.69 1.81
C ARG A 89 2.76 10.14 1.32
N ASP A 90 2.02 10.96 0.59
CA ASP A 90 0.70 10.64 0.04
C ASP A 90 0.79 10.56 -1.50
N PHE A 91 0.64 9.37 -2.07
CA PHE A 91 0.75 9.12 -3.52
C PHE A 91 -0.57 8.76 -4.21
N HIS A 92 -1.66 8.75 -3.43
CA HIS A 92 -3.03 8.41 -3.84
C HIS A 92 -3.69 9.49 -4.72
N THR A 93 -3.27 10.74 -4.60
CA THR A 93 -4.06 11.90 -5.07
C THR A 93 -3.52 12.63 -6.29
N ASP A 94 -2.46 12.15 -6.96
CA ASP A 94 -2.02 12.81 -8.20
C ASP A 94 -2.81 12.26 -9.40
N LEU A 95 -4.02 12.80 -9.56
CA LEU A 95 -4.58 13.08 -10.88
C LEU A 95 -3.86 14.35 -11.36
N GLU A 96 -2.92 14.21 -12.29
CA GLU A 96 -2.66 15.30 -13.23
C GLU A 96 -3.81 15.37 -14.22
#